data_AF-A0A1S6HCE8-F1
#
_entry.id   AF-A0A1S6HCE8-F1
#
_cell.length_a   1.000
_cell.length_b   1.000
_cell.length_c   1.000
_cell.angle_alpha   90.00
_cell.angle_beta   90.00
_cell.angle_gamma   90.00
#
_symmetry.space_group_name_H-M   'P 1'
#
loop_
_entity.id
_entity.type
_entity.pdbx_description
1 polymer ?
#
loop_
_entity_poly.entity_id
_entity_poly.type
_entity_poly.pdbx_seq_one_letter_code
_entity_poly.pdbx_strand_id
1 'polypeptide(L)'
;MMNINNRKKNDNINSISSYRLIITLSVVSLLFIILLSFGVSAEVNATSCCEKTTSGFYCQNAPQNECNANFRNVPSACESTSYCRLGTCYDSNKGTCTGNTPEIVCNKERNGTWFETPPAQCSLGCCVLGDQAAFVSLVRCKKLSASFGLQTNFDKTITNEVSCVLSVQSQDKGACVFESEFEKTCKFTTRADCSNTVNENGTSGEFFKGKLCTAPELGTICGKTTETLCAPGKDEVYFKDTCGNPANIYDSSKINDADYWANIRTKLESCNPDKDNGNSKSCGNCNYLLGSFCRNSKDAGSSATYGNNICANLNCKNTQNGNSYRHGESWCVQNDAGTTNQGDNSVGSRFYKHICINGEEVLEQCADFRQEECIEDTIKTNAGDFSQAACRVNRWQDCLVQTSKSDCENTDKRDCLWKEGISLNSTKASKDDGVCIPKNTPGLQFWASTTSSAVGSAGTSTSAISGTDAQAVCGQANTKCVVTYESGLFSGEKCVGNCECLTDTWAKERNQVCVALGDCGPKINWLGQQGYKLGFNITVGKVKTGEKK
;
A
#
# COMPACT_ATOMS: atom_id res chain seq x y z
N MET A 1 -35.86 -40.18 -88.47
CA MET A 1 -36.37 -39.00 -89.20
C MET A 1 -35.20 -38.11 -89.62
N MET A 2 -35.45 -37.00 -90.31
CA MET A 2 -34.47 -36.27 -91.15
C MET A 2 -33.55 -35.26 -90.43
N ASN A 3 -32.57 -34.79 -91.21
CA ASN A 3 -31.70 -33.60 -91.07
C ASN A 3 -30.43 -33.74 -90.20
N ILE A 4 -29.18 -33.39 -90.61
CA ILE A 4 -28.53 -32.57 -91.69
C ILE A 4 -27.93 -31.23 -91.17
N ASN A 5 -26.71 -30.92 -91.66
CA ASN A 5 -25.83 -29.76 -91.37
C ASN A 5 -25.10 -29.83 -90.00
N ASN A 6 -23.81 -29.47 -89.82
CA ASN A 6 -22.69 -29.02 -90.71
C ASN A 6 -21.33 -29.26 -89.94
N ARG A 7 -20.08 -28.92 -90.32
CA ARG A 7 -19.50 -28.05 -91.39
C ARG A 7 -18.02 -28.45 -91.72
N LYS A 8 -17.54 -27.95 -92.87
CA LYS A 8 -16.16 -27.61 -93.34
C LYS A 8 -15.01 -27.45 -92.29
N LYS A 9 -13.71 -27.62 -92.60
CA LYS A 9 -12.94 -28.21 -93.76
C LYS A 9 -11.40 -28.14 -93.50
N ASN A 10 -10.62 -29.05 -94.12
CA ASN A 10 -9.25 -28.88 -94.68
C ASN A 10 -7.99 -29.00 -93.77
N ASP A 11 -7.02 -29.75 -94.30
CA ASP A 11 -5.67 -30.03 -93.76
C ASP A 11 -4.56 -29.10 -94.35
N ASN A 12 -3.30 -29.47 -94.04
CA ASN A 12 -2.03 -29.13 -94.73
C ASN A 12 -1.29 -27.81 -94.42
N ILE A 13 -0.60 -27.74 -93.27
CA ILE A 13 0.74 -27.10 -93.16
C ILE A 13 1.63 -27.92 -92.20
N ASN A 14 2.46 -28.84 -92.72
CA ASN A 14 3.33 -29.68 -91.88
C ASN A 14 4.74 -29.90 -92.50
N SER A 15 5.54 -28.83 -92.63
CA SER A 15 6.96 -28.93 -93.04
C SER A 15 7.88 -27.80 -92.56
N ILE A 16 7.50 -27.08 -91.48
CA ILE A 16 8.28 -25.93 -90.94
C ILE A 16 8.56 -26.06 -89.43
N SER A 17 7.83 -26.92 -88.71
CA SER A 17 7.95 -27.08 -87.24
C SER A 17 9.29 -27.69 -86.81
N SER A 18 9.73 -28.76 -87.48
CA SER A 18 10.83 -29.63 -87.03
C SER A 18 12.17 -28.92 -86.84
N TYR A 19 12.49 -27.94 -87.69
CA TYR A 19 13.77 -27.24 -87.63
C TYR A 19 13.89 -26.28 -86.44
N ARG A 20 12.77 -25.72 -85.96
CA ARG A 20 12.77 -24.85 -84.77
C ARG A 20 12.94 -25.65 -83.48
N LEU A 21 12.38 -26.86 -83.42
CA LEU A 21 12.48 -27.75 -82.25
C LEU A 21 13.93 -28.22 -82.00
N ILE A 22 14.69 -28.52 -83.05
CA ILE A 22 16.09 -28.96 -82.94
C ILE A 22 16.99 -27.82 -82.44
N ILE A 23 16.73 -26.58 -82.89
CA ILE A 23 17.50 -25.40 -82.46
C ILE A 23 17.19 -25.03 -81.00
N THR A 24 15.93 -25.10 -80.55
CA THR A 24 15.62 -24.84 -79.14
C THR A 24 16.18 -25.92 -78.21
N LEU A 25 16.14 -27.21 -78.59
CA LEU A 25 16.72 -28.29 -77.81
C LEU A 25 18.25 -28.18 -77.68
N SER A 26 18.96 -27.82 -78.76
CA SER A 26 20.42 -27.66 -78.70
C SER A 26 20.85 -26.42 -77.89
N VAL A 27 20.12 -25.31 -77.97
CA VAL A 27 20.36 -24.12 -77.12
C VAL A 27 20.10 -24.44 -75.64
N VAL A 28 19.00 -25.13 -75.32
CA VAL A 28 18.70 -25.54 -73.92
C VAL A 28 19.75 -26.51 -73.39
N SER A 29 20.19 -27.48 -74.19
CA SER A 29 21.26 -28.41 -73.80
C SER A 29 22.58 -27.70 -73.54
N LEU A 30 22.96 -26.72 -74.38
CA LEU A 30 24.18 -25.93 -74.20
C LEU A 30 24.12 -25.06 -72.93
N LEU A 31 22.98 -24.42 -72.64
CA LEU A 31 22.74 -23.72 -71.38
C LEU A 31 22.83 -24.64 -70.17
N PHE A 32 22.32 -25.87 -70.26
CA PHE A 32 22.38 -26.84 -69.17
C PHE A 32 23.82 -27.30 -68.89
N ILE A 33 24.65 -27.48 -69.92
CA ILE A 33 26.08 -27.81 -69.77
C ILE A 33 26.85 -26.64 -69.14
N ILE A 34 26.54 -25.39 -69.52
CA ILE A 34 27.14 -24.20 -68.89
C ILE A 34 26.73 -24.10 -67.40
N LEU A 35 25.48 -24.39 -67.06
CA LEU A 35 25.01 -24.42 -65.65
C LEU A 35 25.70 -25.52 -64.82
N LEU A 36 25.99 -26.68 -65.42
CA LEU A 36 26.75 -27.77 -64.77
C LEU A 36 28.26 -27.50 -64.67
N SER A 37 28.77 -26.43 -65.30
CA SER A 37 30.21 -26.09 -65.27
C SER A 37 30.61 -25.27 -64.04
N PHE A 38 29.65 -24.76 -63.26
CA PHE A 38 29.93 -24.15 -61.96
C PHE A 38 30.10 -25.25 -60.91
N GLY A 39 31.35 -25.59 -60.63
CA GLY A 39 31.69 -26.43 -59.49
C GLY A 39 31.18 -25.80 -58.20
N VAL A 40 30.13 -26.38 -57.61
CA VAL A 40 29.65 -25.98 -56.30
C VAL A 40 30.69 -26.41 -55.28
N SER A 41 31.57 -25.48 -54.92
CA SER A 41 32.33 -25.55 -53.69
C SER A 41 31.34 -25.70 -52.54
N ALA A 42 31.19 -26.92 -52.04
CA ALA A 42 30.58 -27.16 -50.74
C ALA A 42 31.54 -26.64 -49.67
N GLU A 43 31.62 -25.32 -49.52
CA GLU A 43 32.18 -24.70 -48.33
C GLU A 43 31.37 -25.24 -47.15
N VAL A 44 32.02 -26.09 -46.36
CA VAL A 44 31.51 -26.50 -45.05
C VAL A 44 31.65 -25.27 -44.15
N ASN A 45 30.73 -24.33 -44.32
CA ASN A 45 30.58 -23.16 -43.47
C ASN A 45 30.39 -23.66 -42.03
N ALA A 46 31.47 -23.62 -41.25
CA ALA A 46 31.51 -24.16 -39.91
C ALA A 46 30.40 -23.49 -39.09
N THR A 47 29.41 -24.29 -38.70
CA THR A 47 28.25 -23.80 -37.95
C THR A 47 28.72 -23.28 -36.60
N SER A 48 28.52 -21.98 -36.42
CA SER A 48 28.97 -21.22 -35.26
C SER A 48 27.79 -20.96 -34.34
N CYS A 49 27.97 -21.09 -33.03
CA CYS A 49 26.97 -20.63 -32.09
C CYS A 49 27.01 -19.12 -31.98
N CYS A 50 26.08 -18.43 -32.64
CA CYS A 50 25.91 -17.00 -32.45
C CYS A 50 25.21 -16.75 -31.09
N GLU A 51 25.83 -15.99 -30.18
CA GLU A 51 25.13 -15.42 -29.01
C GLU A 51 23.91 -14.64 -29.50
N LYS A 52 24.06 -13.85 -30.57
CA LYS A 52 22.96 -13.20 -31.31
C LYS A 52 23.24 -13.19 -32.82
N THR A 53 22.25 -13.48 -33.65
CA THR A 53 22.34 -13.33 -35.11
C THR A 53 22.13 -11.89 -35.56
N THR A 54 22.47 -11.58 -36.81
CA THR A 54 22.16 -10.30 -37.47
C THR A 54 20.65 -10.05 -37.54
N SER A 55 19.84 -11.10 -37.72
CA SER A 55 18.37 -11.08 -37.63
C SER A 55 17.82 -10.91 -36.20
N GLY A 56 18.68 -10.83 -35.18
CA GLY A 56 18.31 -10.52 -33.80
C GLY A 56 17.93 -11.71 -32.92
N PHE A 57 17.91 -12.94 -33.45
CA PHE A 57 17.65 -14.15 -32.67
C PHE A 57 18.85 -14.49 -31.78
N TYR A 58 18.59 -14.91 -30.54
CA TYR A 58 19.64 -15.36 -29.61
C TYR A 58 19.91 -16.86 -29.76
N CYS A 59 21.16 -17.27 -29.53
CA CYS A 59 21.56 -18.67 -29.38
C CYS A 59 21.16 -19.58 -30.54
N GLN A 60 21.57 -19.21 -31.75
CA GLN A 60 21.33 -20.00 -32.97
C GLN A 60 22.64 -20.60 -33.49
N ASN A 61 22.59 -21.85 -33.93
CA ASN A 61 23.63 -22.47 -34.75
C ASN A 61 23.48 -21.92 -36.18
N ALA A 62 24.37 -21.05 -36.63
CA ALA A 62 24.29 -20.41 -37.93
C ALA A 62 25.67 -20.23 -38.58
N PRO A 63 25.76 -19.93 -39.88
CA PRO A 63 27.00 -19.50 -40.51
C PRO A 63 27.63 -18.29 -39.79
N GLN A 64 28.96 -18.24 -39.71
CA GLN A 64 29.66 -17.21 -38.92
C GLN A 64 29.36 -15.77 -39.38
N ASN A 65 29.08 -15.57 -40.68
CA ASN A 65 28.66 -14.30 -41.27
C ASN A 65 27.23 -13.87 -40.90
N GLU A 66 26.41 -14.77 -40.34
CA GLU A 66 25.08 -14.46 -39.78
C GLU A 66 25.14 -14.14 -38.28
N CYS A 67 26.28 -14.35 -37.61
CA CYS A 67 26.49 -13.89 -36.24
C CYS A 67 26.66 -12.37 -36.19
N ASN A 68 26.02 -11.70 -35.24
CA ASN A 68 26.21 -10.27 -35.03
C ASN A 68 27.59 -10.01 -34.41
N ALA A 69 28.46 -9.28 -35.12
CA ALA A 69 29.85 -9.04 -34.74
C ALA A 69 30.07 -8.37 -33.36
N ASN A 70 29.02 -7.77 -32.77
CA ASN A 70 29.06 -7.17 -31.44
C ASN A 70 28.80 -8.19 -30.29
N PHE A 71 28.56 -9.46 -30.61
CA PHE A 71 28.20 -10.52 -29.68
C PHE A 71 29.13 -11.74 -29.85
N ARG A 72 29.25 -12.60 -28.83
CA ARG A 72 30.13 -13.77 -28.91
C ARG A 72 29.65 -14.75 -29.99
N ASN A 73 30.61 -15.35 -30.67
CA ASN A 73 30.38 -16.52 -31.51
C ASN A 73 31.57 -17.48 -31.40
N VAL A 74 31.31 -18.78 -31.50
CA VAL A 74 32.34 -19.83 -31.48
C VAL A 74 31.98 -20.95 -32.46
N PRO A 75 32.95 -21.54 -33.18
CA PRO A 75 32.71 -22.62 -34.14
C PRO A 75 32.43 -23.96 -33.41
N SER A 76 31.25 -24.02 -32.78
CA SER A 76 30.74 -25.15 -32.01
C SER A 76 29.22 -24.99 -31.83
N ALA A 77 28.51 -26.07 -31.47
CA ALA A 77 27.07 -26.04 -31.23
C ALA A 77 26.72 -25.22 -29.97
N CYS A 78 25.61 -24.48 -30.00
CA CYS A 78 25.19 -23.62 -28.89
C CYS A 78 24.95 -24.34 -27.56
N GLU A 79 24.48 -25.58 -27.61
CA GLU A 79 24.27 -26.44 -26.45
C GLU A 79 25.59 -26.72 -25.69
N SER A 80 26.71 -26.79 -26.42
CA SER A 80 28.07 -26.92 -25.86
C SER A 80 28.74 -25.59 -25.47
N THR A 81 28.00 -24.47 -25.44
CA THR A 81 28.54 -23.17 -25.00
C THR A 81 28.00 -22.76 -23.63
N SER A 82 28.84 -22.16 -22.79
CA SER A 82 28.44 -21.69 -21.46
C SER A 82 27.42 -20.54 -21.47
N TYR A 83 27.30 -19.80 -22.58
CA TYR A 83 26.36 -18.66 -22.69
C TYR A 83 25.02 -19.02 -23.36
N CYS A 84 24.95 -20.11 -24.13
CA CYS A 84 23.71 -20.58 -24.77
C CYS A 84 23.20 -21.94 -24.29
N ARG A 85 23.87 -22.59 -23.33
CA ARG A 85 23.32 -23.73 -22.58
C ARG A 85 21.90 -23.45 -22.07
N LEU A 86 21.02 -24.43 -22.22
CA LEU A 86 19.63 -24.34 -21.82
C LEU A 86 19.48 -24.69 -20.33
N GLY A 87 18.59 -23.97 -19.65
CA GLY A 87 18.27 -24.21 -18.24
C GLY A 87 16.99 -23.50 -17.82
N THR A 88 16.83 -23.28 -16.52
CA THR A 88 15.67 -22.62 -15.94
C THR A 88 15.97 -21.16 -15.63
N CYS A 89 15.24 -20.26 -16.30
CA CYS A 89 15.25 -18.84 -15.96
C CYS A 89 14.20 -18.53 -14.89
N TYR A 90 14.61 -17.93 -13.77
CA TYR A 90 13.72 -17.47 -12.72
C TYR A 90 13.62 -15.94 -12.70
N ASP A 91 12.42 -15.40 -12.90
CA ASP A 91 12.10 -13.99 -12.75
C ASP A 91 11.49 -13.75 -11.35
N SER A 92 12.29 -13.18 -10.44
CA SER A 92 11.88 -12.84 -9.06
C SER A 92 10.84 -11.72 -9.00
N ASN A 93 10.79 -10.84 -10.02
CA ASN A 93 9.86 -9.72 -10.10
C ASN A 93 8.46 -10.16 -10.54
N LYS A 94 8.34 -11.26 -11.30
CA LYS A 94 7.06 -11.86 -11.71
C LYS A 94 6.69 -13.13 -10.94
N GLY A 95 7.67 -13.79 -10.30
CA GLY A 95 7.53 -15.11 -9.67
C GLY A 95 7.50 -16.28 -10.67
N THR A 96 7.89 -16.06 -11.92
CA THR A 96 7.73 -17.02 -13.02
C THR A 96 9.05 -17.72 -13.34
N CYS A 97 8.98 -19.03 -13.60
CA CYS A 97 10.10 -19.80 -14.11
C CYS A 97 9.85 -20.23 -15.57
N THR A 98 10.87 -20.18 -16.40
CA THR A 98 10.83 -20.72 -17.77
C THR A 98 11.97 -21.70 -17.95
N GLY A 99 11.66 -22.98 -18.18
CA GLY A 99 12.64 -23.98 -18.61
C GLY A 99 13.14 -23.70 -20.03
N ASN A 100 14.08 -24.51 -20.51
CA ASN A 100 14.65 -24.46 -21.86
C ASN A 100 15.07 -23.03 -22.31
N THR A 101 15.49 -22.19 -21.36
CA THR A 101 15.88 -20.80 -21.63
C THR A 101 17.40 -20.71 -21.63
N PRO A 102 18.04 -20.14 -22.68
CA PRO A 102 19.47 -19.92 -22.70
C PRO A 102 19.92 -18.96 -21.59
N GLU A 103 21.10 -19.19 -21.00
CA GLU A 103 21.64 -18.36 -19.92
C GLU A 103 21.66 -16.86 -20.27
N ILE A 104 22.13 -16.53 -21.48
CA ILE A 104 22.23 -15.14 -21.92
C ILE A 104 20.87 -14.44 -22.06
N VAL A 105 19.84 -15.16 -22.49
CA VAL A 105 18.47 -14.64 -22.67
C VAL A 105 17.83 -14.40 -21.31
N CYS A 106 18.09 -15.26 -20.32
CA CYS A 106 17.59 -15.04 -18.97
C CYS A 106 18.20 -13.80 -18.33
N ASN A 107 19.54 -13.73 -18.33
CA ASN A 107 20.28 -12.76 -17.55
C ASN A 107 20.25 -11.35 -18.19
N LYS A 108 20.26 -11.24 -19.54
CA LYS A 108 20.22 -9.93 -20.24
C LYS A 108 18.81 -9.47 -20.61
N GLU A 109 18.01 -10.30 -21.28
CA GLU A 109 16.73 -9.86 -21.88
C GLU A 109 15.55 -9.93 -20.89
N ARG A 110 15.59 -10.84 -19.93
CA ARG A 110 14.49 -11.06 -18.97
C ARG A 110 14.74 -10.48 -17.58
N ASN A 111 15.94 -9.99 -17.31
CA ASN A 111 16.41 -9.54 -15.98
C ASN A 111 16.13 -10.59 -14.88
N GLY A 112 16.28 -11.87 -15.24
CA GLY A 112 16.10 -13.02 -14.36
C GLY A 112 17.43 -13.62 -13.91
N THR A 113 17.35 -14.62 -13.04
CA THR A 113 18.50 -15.44 -12.63
C THR A 113 18.41 -16.80 -13.29
N TRP A 114 19.42 -17.19 -14.04
CA TRP A 114 19.51 -18.52 -14.67
C TRP A 114 20.06 -19.59 -13.71
N PHE A 115 19.50 -20.80 -13.81
CA PHE A 115 19.94 -21.99 -13.09
C PHE A 115 19.96 -23.20 -14.02
N GLU A 116 20.92 -24.09 -13.83
CA GLU A 116 21.09 -25.31 -14.64
C GLU A 116 19.93 -26.29 -14.43
N THR A 117 19.55 -26.52 -13.18
CA THR A 117 18.33 -27.25 -12.78
C THR A 117 17.30 -26.30 -12.17
N PRO A 118 15.98 -26.60 -12.22
CA PRO A 118 14.96 -25.77 -11.57
C PRO A 118 15.24 -25.58 -10.07
N PRO A 119 15.42 -24.35 -9.57
CA PRO A 119 15.65 -24.09 -8.15
C PRO A 119 14.34 -24.23 -7.35
N ALA A 120 14.43 -24.33 -6.02
CA ALA A 120 13.26 -24.52 -5.14
C ALA A 120 12.19 -23.41 -5.25
N GLN A 121 12.58 -22.20 -5.66
CA GLN A 121 11.67 -21.09 -5.96
C GLN A 121 10.73 -21.38 -7.14
N CYS A 122 11.06 -22.35 -7.99
CA CYS A 122 10.26 -22.80 -9.13
C CYS A 122 9.32 -23.97 -8.78
N SER A 123 9.33 -24.47 -7.54
CA SER A 123 8.35 -25.47 -7.10
C SER A 123 6.93 -24.89 -7.20
N LEU A 124 6.10 -25.54 -8.01
CA LEU A 124 4.70 -25.19 -8.17
C LEU A 124 3.87 -25.79 -7.02
N GLY A 125 2.78 -25.10 -6.69
CA GLY A 125 1.77 -25.51 -5.72
C GLY A 125 0.47 -24.77 -6.00
N CYS A 126 -0.59 -25.11 -5.28
CA CYS A 126 -1.88 -24.48 -5.49
C CYS A 126 -2.01 -23.15 -4.76
N CYS A 127 -2.13 -22.05 -5.51
CA CYS A 127 -2.46 -20.75 -4.96
C CYS A 127 -3.98 -20.56 -4.96
N VAL A 128 -4.59 -20.41 -3.78
CA VAL A 128 -6.03 -20.14 -3.65
C VAL A 128 -6.26 -18.62 -3.61
N LEU A 129 -7.17 -18.16 -4.48
CA LEU A 129 -7.48 -16.76 -4.76
C LEU A 129 -8.98 -16.54 -4.60
N GLY A 130 -9.48 -16.74 -3.37
CA GLY A 130 -10.91 -16.74 -3.07
C GLY A 130 -11.57 -18.03 -3.57
N ASP A 131 -12.57 -17.90 -4.44
CA ASP A 131 -13.25 -19.02 -5.11
C ASP A 131 -12.51 -19.55 -6.36
N GLN A 132 -11.36 -18.96 -6.70
CA GLN A 132 -10.48 -19.41 -7.79
C GLN A 132 -9.16 -20.00 -7.26
N ALA A 133 -8.47 -20.76 -8.12
CA ALA A 133 -7.14 -21.26 -7.81
C ALA A 133 -6.23 -21.26 -9.05
N ALA A 134 -4.93 -21.09 -8.83
CA ALA A 134 -3.90 -21.08 -9.86
C ALA A 134 -2.70 -21.93 -9.45
N PHE A 135 -2.24 -22.83 -10.32
CA PHE A 135 -1.09 -23.70 -10.06
C PHE A 135 0.20 -22.98 -10.45
N VAL A 136 0.87 -22.35 -9.47
CA VAL A 136 1.95 -21.38 -9.69
C VAL A 136 3.05 -21.54 -8.62
N SER A 137 4.13 -20.75 -8.70
CA SER A 137 5.12 -20.69 -7.61
C SER A 137 4.57 -19.91 -6.41
N LEU A 138 5.16 -20.11 -5.21
CA LEU A 138 4.86 -19.30 -4.02
C LEU A 138 5.05 -17.79 -4.25
N VAL A 139 6.08 -17.40 -5.03
CA VAL A 139 6.37 -15.98 -5.30
C VAL A 139 5.35 -15.38 -6.26
N ARG A 140 4.87 -16.16 -7.24
CA ARG A 140 3.76 -15.77 -8.10
C ARG A 140 2.47 -15.67 -7.30
N CYS A 141 2.21 -16.63 -6.40
CA CYS A 141 1.04 -16.64 -5.54
C CYS A 141 0.96 -15.38 -4.67
N LYS A 142 2.03 -15.04 -3.94
CA LYS A 142 2.11 -13.80 -3.14
C LYS A 142 1.73 -12.54 -3.93
N LYS A 143 2.19 -12.44 -5.19
CA LYS A 143 1.87 -11.32 -6.08
C LYS A 143 0.41 -11.31 -6.54
N LEU A 144 -0.16 -12.48 -6.85
CA LEU A 144 -1.58 -12.61 -7.21
C LEU A 144 -2.49 -12.29 -6.02
N SER A 145 -2.27 -12.91 -4.86
CA SER A 145 -3.05 -12.65 -3.65
C SER A 145 -3.01 -11.17 -3.28
N ALA A 146 -1.82 -10.54 -3.27
CA ALA A 146 -1.68 -9.10 -3.02
C ALA A 146 -2.46 -8.23 -4.04
N SER A 147 -2.45 -8.58 -5.34
CA SER A 147 -3.21 -7.82 -6.35
C SER A 147 -4.74 -7.93 -6.21
N PHE A 148 -5.24 -8.94 -5.49
CA PHE A 148 -6.67 -9.09 -5.17
C PHE A 148 -7.01 -8.69 -3.72
N GLY A 149 -6.06 -8.12 -2.95
CA GLY A 149 -6.26 -7.79 -1.53
C GLY A 149 -6.40 -9.01 -0.60
N LEU A 150 -6.00 -10.20 -1.07
CA LEU A 150 -6.14 -11.47 -0.36
C LEU A 150 -4.87 -11.85 0.41
N GLN A 151 -5.05 -12.57 1.52
CA GLN A 151 -3.96 -13.29 2.17
C GLN A 151 -3.39 -14.38 1.25
N THR A 152 -2.08 -14.64 1.35
CA THR A 152 -1.43 -15.67 0.53
C THR A 152 -1.78 -17.07 1.04
N ASN A 153 -2.73 -17.73 0.39
CA ASN A 153 -3.02 -19.14 0.62
C ASN A 153 -2.32 -20.00 -0.45
N PHE A 154 -1.32 -20.79 -0.05
CA PHE A 154 -0.48 -21.57 -0.95
C PHE A 154 -0.27 -22.99 -0.43
N ASP A 155 -0.95 -23.96 -1.04
CA ASP A 155 -0.82 -25.37 -0.72
C ASP A 155 0.24 -26.06 -1.59
N LYS A 156 1.35 -26.44 -0.97
CA LYS A 156 2.45 -27.19 -1.58
C LYS A 156 2.22 -28.71 -1.67
N THR A 157 1.13 -29.24 -1.09
CA THR A 157 0.79 -30.67 -1.14
C THR A 157 0.07 -31.04 -2.42
N ILE A 158 -0.63 -30.07 -3.03
CA ILE A 158 -1.23 -30.19 -4.35
C ILE A 158 -0.13 -30.02 -5.40
N THR A 159 0.20 -31.12 -6.10
CA THR A 159 1.33 -31.21 -7.04
C THR A 159 0.97 -31.09 -8.52
N ASN A 160 -0.29 -30.83 -8.86
CA ASN A 160 -0.74 -30.68 -10.24
C ASN A 160 -1.90 -29.69 -10.38
N GLU A 161 -2.05 -29.14 -11.59
CA GLU A 161 -3.02 -28.09 -11.90
C GLU A 161 -4.49 -28.55 -11.79
N VAL A 162 -4.80 -29.79 -12.19
CA VAL A 162 -6.17 -30.32 -12.12
C VAL A 162 -6.63 -30.41 -10.68
N SER A 163 -5.83 -31.04 -9.79
CA SER A 163 -6.12 -31.09 -8.35
C SER A 163 -6.19 -29.69 -7.73
N CYS A 164 -5.43 -28.72 -8.24
CA CYS A 164 -5.50 -27.34 -7.76
C CYS A 164 -6.84 -26.68 -8.11
N VAL A 165 -7.27 -26.75 -9.37
CA VAL A 165 -8.58 -26.24 -9.80
C VAL A 165 -9.73 -26.98 -9.10
N LEU A 166 -9.60 -28.30 -8.88
CA LEU A 166 -10.59 -29.08 -8.12
C LEU A 166 -10.68 -28.67 -6.64
N SER A 167 -9.58 -28.23 -6.02
CA SER A 167 -9.55 -27.90 -4.58
C SER A 167 -10.47 -26.73 -4.18
N VAL A 168 -10.81 -25.86 -5.14
CA VAL A 168 -11.76 -24.73 -4.97
C VAL A 168 -13.13 -24.96 -5.60
N GLN A 169 -13.36 -26.08 -6.31
CA GLN A 169 -14.68 -26.35 -6.93
C GLN A 169 -15.82 -26.50 -5.92
N SER A 170 -15.51 -26.75 -4.65
CA SER A 170 -16.43 -26.67 -3.52
C SER A 170 -17.01 -25.25 -3.31
N GLN A 171 -16.21 -24.22 -3.60
CA GLN A 171 -16.53 -22.80 -3.43
C GLN A 171 -17.17 -22.16 -4.67
N ASP A 172 -17.25 -22.87 -5.79
CA ASP A 172 -17.97 -22.41 -6.99
C ASP A 172 -19.38 -21.93 -6.61
N LYS A 173 -19.77 -20.73 -7.05
CA LYS A 173 -21.07 -20.14 -6.75
C LYS A 173 -22.08 -20.33 -7.88
N GLY A 174 -23.34 -20.42 -7.49
CA GLY A 174 -24.43 -20.71 -8.41
C GLY A 174 -25.78 -20.88 -7.73
N ALA A 175 -26.77 -21.17 -8.56
CA ALA A 175 -28.10 -21.58 -8.15
C ALA A 175 -28.06 -23.04 -7.67
N CYS A 176 -28.39 -23.27 -6.39
CA CYS A 176 -28.74 -24.59 -5.90
C CYS A 176 -30.25 -24.77 -6.02
N VAL A 177 -30.68 -25.67 -6.89
CA VAL A 177 -32.08 -25.85 -7.29
C VAL A 177 -32.62 -27.14 -6.69
N PHE A 178 -33.77 -27.08 -6.05
CA PHE A 178 -34.30 -28.21 -5.29
C PHE A 178 -35.83 -28.14 -5.11
N GLU A 179 -36.44 -29.21 -4.60
CA GLU A 179 -37.88 -29.30 -4.38
C GLU A 179 -38.21 -29.15 -2.89
N SER A 180 -39.20 -28.31 -2.58
CA SER A 180 -39.71 -28.04 -1.24
C SER A 180 -41.21 -27.80 -1.32
N GLU A 181 -42.03 -28.43 -0.47
CA GLU A 181 -43.50 -28.28 -0.46
C GLU A 181 -44.16 -28.49 -1.85
N PHE A 182 -43.60 -29.40 -2.66
CA PHE A 182 -43.97 -29.68 -4.07
C PHE A 182 -43.66 -28.56 -5.09
N GLU A 183 -43.01 -27.47 -4.69
CA GLU A 183 -42.53 -26.42 -5.61
C GLU A 183 -41.02 -26.52 -5.86
N LYS A 184 -40.60 -26.12 -7.07
CA LYS A 184 -39.19 -26.07 -7.46
C LYS A 184 -38.59 -24.73 -7.03
N THR A 185 -37.83 -24.74 -5.93
CA THR A 185 -37.23 -23.56 -5.31
C THR A 185 -35.71 -23.51 -5.52
N CYS A 186 -35.06 -22.44 -5.07
CA CYS A 186 -33.63 -22.28 -5.21
C CYS A 186 -32.98 -21.38 -4.15
N LYS A 187 -31.73 -21.74 -3.79
CA LYS A 187 -30.84 -21.00 -2.91
C LYS A 187 -29.55 -20.65 -3.63
N PHE A 188 -29.15 -19.37 -3.62
CA PHE A 188 -27.87 -18.95 -4.17
C PHE A 188 -26.75 -19.23 -3.16
N THR A 189 -25.83 -20.13 -3.50
CA THR A 189 -24.88 -20.68 -2.52
C THR A 189 -23.66 -21.32 -3.20
N THR A 190 -22.78 -21.98 -2.44
CA THR A 190 -21.62 -22.71 -3.00
C THR A 190 -22.00 -24.12 -3.45
N ARG A 191 -21.17 -24.76 -4.28
CA ARG A 191 -21.37 -26.17 -4.65
C ARG A 191 -21.41 -27.08 -3.43
N ALA A 192 -20.51 -26.89 -2.47
CA ALA A 192 -20.46 -27.71 -1.26
C ALA A 192 -21.73 -27.56 -0.41
N ASP A 193 -22.18 -26.32 -0.19
CA ASP A 193 -23.43 -26.05 0.54
C ASP A 193 -24.65 -26.64 -0.19
N CYS A 194 -24.64 -26.63 -1.52
CA CYS A 194 -25.69 -27.25 -2.33
C CYS A 194 -25.70 -28.77 -2.21
N SER A 195 -24.53 -29.43 -2.28
CA SER A 195 -24.41 -30.88 -2.07
C SER A 195 -24.84 -31.31 -0.66
N ASN A 196 -24.72 -30.42 0.33
CA ASN A 196 -25.21 -30.61 1.70
C ASN A 196 -26.70 -30.22 1.88
N THR A 197 -27.34 -29.62 0.87
CA THR A 197 -28.78 -29.27 0.92
C THR A 197 -29.59 -30.50 0.50
N VAL A 198 -30.34 -31.06 1.45
CA VAL A 198 -31.14 -32.29 1.29
C VAL A 198 -32.61 -31.96 1.49
N ASN A 199 -33.45 -32.41 0.55
CA ASN A 199 -34.89 -32.17 0.55
C ASN A 199 -35.60 -33.13 1.51
N GLU A 200 -36.89 -32.89 1.78
CA GLU A 200 -37.72 -33.77 2.62
C GLU A 200 -37.77 -35.23 2.11
N ASN A 201 -37.62 -35.42 0.80
CA ASN A 201 -37.55 -36.74 0.13
C ASN A 201 -36.13 -37.37 0.10
N GLY A 202 -35.13 -36.76 0.74
CA GLY A 202 -33.75 -37.26 0.80
C GLY A 202 -32.88 -36.95 -0.43
N THR A 203 -33.41 -36.30 -1.46
CA THR A 203 -32.67 -35.87 -2.66
C THR A 203 -31.78 -34.67 -2.36
N SER A 204 -30.53 -34.66 -2.83
CA SER A 204 -29.63 -33.49 -2.79
C SER A 204 -29.99 -32.45 -3.85
N GLY A 205 -29.75 -31.16 -3.58
CA GLY A 205 -29.94 -30.08 -4.55
C GLY A 205 -29.04 -30.18 -5.80
N GLU A 206 -29.57 -29.72 -6.94
CA GLU A 206 -28.86 -29.66 -8.22
C GLU A 206 -28.13 -28.32 -8.37
N PHE A 207 -26.82 -28.35 -8.64
CA PHE A 207 -25.98 -27.15 -8.61
C PHE A 207 -25.64 -26.59 -10.00
N PHE A 208 -26.11 -25.38 -10.29
CA PHE A 208 -25.88 -24.68 -11.55
C PHE A 208 -24.84 -23.57 -11.39
N LYS A 209 -23.57 -23.90 -11.67
CA LYS A 209 -22.44 -22.95 -11.64
C LYS A 209 -22.73 -21.71 -12.50
N GLY A 210 -22.46 -20.51 -11.97
CA GLY A 210 -22.56 -19.28 -12.74
C GLY A 210 -23.98 -18.76 -12.97
N LYS A 211 -25.01 -19.47 -12.47
CA LYS A 211 -26.41 -19.04 -12.55
C LYS A 211 -26.90 -18.37 -11.29
N LEU A 212 -27.87 -17.48 -11.44
CA LEU A 212 -28.71 -16.97 -10.37
C LEU A 212 -29.99 -17.80 -10.28
N CYS A 213 -30.63 -17.83 -9.11
CA CYS A 213 -31.89 -18.58 -8.92
C CYS A 213 -33.03 -18.11 -9.85
N THR A 214 -32.95 -16.86 -10.30
CA THR A 214 -33.85 -16.17 -11.23
C THR A 214 -33.61 -16.49 -12.71
N ALA A 215 -32.72 -17.42 -13.04
CA ALA A 215 -32.47 -17.86 -14.42
C ALA A 215 -33.67 -18.69 -14.96
N PRO A 216 -34.37 -18.25 -16.03
CA PRO A 216 -35.61 -18.89 -16.49
C PRO A 216 -35.46 -20.38 -16.86
N GLU A 217 -34.30 -20.80 -17.37
CA GLU A 217 -34.00 -22.17 -17.74
C GLU A 217 -33.98 -23.16 -16.57
N LEU A 218 -33.89 -22.66 -15.33
CA LEU A 218 -33.94 -23.49 -14.12
C LEU A 218 -35.39 -23.87 -13.74
N GLY A 219 -36.38 -23.08 -14.19
CA GLY A 219 -37.80 -23.30 -13.91
C GLY A 219 -38.16 -23.21 -12.43
N THR A 220 -37.55 -22.29 -11.69
CA THR A 220 -37.80 -22.10 -10.25
C THR A 220 -38.92 -21.08 -9.99
N ILE A 221 -39.44 -21.06 -8.76
CA ILE A 221 -40.35 -20.02 -8.26
C ILE A 221 -39.65 -18.68 -7.95
N CYS A 222 -38.32 -18.60 -8.07
CA CYS A 222 -37.56 -17.42 -7.71
C CYS A 222 -37.59 -16.39 -8.86
N GLY A 223 -38.35 -15.31 -8.68
CA GLY A 223 -38.51 -14.22 -9.63
C GLY A 223 -37.68 -12.98 -9.27
N LYS A 224 -37.40 -12.15 -10.27
CA LYS A 224 -36.74 -10.85 -10.07
C LYS A 224 -37.61 -9.88 -9.26
N THR A 225 -36.99 -8.99 -8.48
CA THR A 225 -37.71 -7.93 -7.74
C THR A 225 -37.02 -6.57 -7.86
N THR A 226 -37.67 -5.52 -7.34
CA THR A 226 -37.08 -4.20 -7.11
C THR A 226 -36.45 -4.05 -5.73
N GLU A 227 -36.44 -5.09 -4.89
CA GLU A 227 -35.78 -5.06 -3.59
C GLU A 227 -34.26 -5.21 -3.70
N THR A 228 -33.56 -4.69 -2.69
CA THR A 228 -32.10 -4.77 -2.56
C THR A 228 -31.72 -5.19 -1.14
N LEU A 229 -30.54 -5.81 -0.99
CA LEU A 229 -29.98 -6.22 0.30
C LEU A 229 -28.47 -5.93 0.40
N CYS A 230 -27.95 -5.89 1.62
CA CYS A 230 -26.51 -5.92 1.89
C CYS A 230 -26.10 -7.36 2.21
N ALA A 231 -25.16 -7.93 1.46
CA ALA A 231 -24.71 -9.31 1.70
C ALA A 231 -23.68 -9.36 2.84
N PRO A 232 -23.74 -10.35 3.76
CA PRO A 232 -22.75 -10.48 4.82
C PRO A 232 -21.33 -10.63 4.28
N GLY A 233 -20.37 -9.86 4.82
CA GLY A 233 -18.98 -9.87 4.34
C GLY A 233 -18.78 -9.26 2.95
N LYS A 234 -19.67 -8.35 2.53
CA LYS A 234 -19.58 -7.61 1.28
C LYS A 234 -19.80 -6.12 1.47
N ASP A 235 -19.17 -5.33 0.61
CA ASP A 235 -19.36 -3.87 0.56
C ASP A 235 -20.64 -3.53 -0.19
N GLU A 236 -21.02 -4.37 -1.15
CA GLU A 236 -21.91 -4.05 -2.25
C GLU A 236 -23.40 -4.19 -1.90
N VAL A 237 -24.22 -3.34 -2.52
CA VAL A 237 -25.69 -3.52 -2.56
C VAL A 237 -26.00 -4.54 -3.66
N TYR A 238 -26.73 -5.59 -3.32
CA TYR A 238 -27.22 -6.59 -4.26
C TYR A 238 -28.71 -6.41 -4.53
N PHE A 239 -29.16 -6.74 -5.74
CA PHE A 239 -30.57 -7.05 -5.98
C PHE A 239 -30.99 -8.28 -5.16
N LYS A 240 -32.28 -8.36 -4.79
CA LYS A 240 -32.87 -9.50 -4.08
C LYS A 240 -33.92 -10.19 -4.97
N ASP A 241 -33.98 -11.52 -4.96
CA ASP A 241 -35.05 -12.29 -5.62
C ASP A 241 -36.26 -12.55 -4.68
N THR A 242 -37.36 -13.10 -5.21
CA THR A 242 -38.55 -13.43 -4.38
C THR A 242 -38.28 -14.51 -3.32
N CYS A 243 -37.25 -15.34 -3.51
CA CYS A 243 -36.78 -16.36 -2.57
C CYS A 243 -35.85 -15.79 -1.48
N GLY A 244 -35.47 -14.51 -1.57
CA GLY A 244 -34.60 -13.82 -0.62
C GLY A 244 -33.10 -13.94 -0.89
N ASN A 245 -32.70 -14.53 -2.01
CA ASN A 245 -31.30 -14.65 -2.41
C ASN A 245 -30.72 -13.29 -2.87
N PRO A 246 -29.41 -13.04 -2.67
CA PRO A 246 -28.70 -12.04 -3.45
C PRO A 246 -28.62 -12.49 -4.92
N ALA A 247 -29.06 -11.60 -5.80
CA ALA A 247 -28.79 -11.67 -7.24
C ALA A 247 -27.46 -10.96 -7.54
N ASN A 248 -27.33 -10.29 -8.68
CA ASN A 248 -26.16 -9.45 -8.99
C ASN A 248 -26.17 -8.12 -8.23
N ILE A 249 -25.03 -7.42 -8.27
CA ILE A 249 -24.88 -6.05 -7.73
C ILE A 249 -25.98 -5.15 -8.32
N TYR A 250 -26.55 -4.29 -7.50
CA TYR A 250 -27.62 -3.38 -7.89
C TYR A 250 -27.16 -2.41 -8.99
N ASP A 251 -27.85 -2.44 -10.13
CA ASP A 251 -27.75 -1.44 -11.20
C ASP A 251 -29.17 -1.14 -11.68
N SER A 252 -29.62 0.11 -11.50
CA SER A 252 -30.97 0.54 -11.87
C SER A 252 -31.30 0.37 -13.35
N SER A 253 -30.30 0.36 -14.25
CA SER A 253 -30.49 0.10 -15.68
C SER A 253 -30.77 -1.38 -15.99
N LYS A 254 -30.39 -2.29 -15.08
CA LYS A 254 -30.45 -3.74 -15.25
C LYS A 254 -31.72 -4.38 -14.69
N ILE A 255 -32.66 -3.60 -14.14
CA ILE A 255 -33.94 -4.11 -13.62
C ILE A 255 -34.77 -4.90 -14.65
N ASN A 256 -34.55 -4.66 -15.96
CA ASN A 256 -35.21 -5.38 -17.07
C ASN A 256 -34.25 -6.17 -17.97
N ASP A 257 -32.99 -6.32 -17.59
CA ASP A 257 -32.00 -7.10 -18.35
C ASP A 257 -32.08 -8.60 -17.97
N ALA A 258 -32.64 -9.42 -18.85
CA ALA A 258 -32.87 -10.85 -18.57
C ALA A 258 -31.56 -11.65 -18.38
N ASP A 259 -30.47 -11.26 -19.03
CA ASP A 259 -29.17 -11.91 -18.86
C ASP A 259 -28.55 -11.54 -17.50
N TYR A 260 -28.67 -10.27 -17.09
CA TYR A 260 -28.22 -9.79 -15.78
C TYR A 260 -28.99 -10.41 -14.60
N TRP A 261 -30.18 -10.98 -14.84
CA TRP A 261 -30.93 -11.76 -13.85
C TRP A 261 -30.78 -13.28 -14.01
N ALA A 262 -30.11 -13.78 -15.05
CA ALA A 262 -29.84 -15.22 -15.23
C ALA A 262 -28.42 -15.62 -14.84
N ASN A 263 -27.42 -14.79 -15.13
CA ASN A 263 -26.00 -15.11 -15.01
C ASN A 263 -25.31 -14.26 -13.94
N ILE A 264 -24.40 -14.86 -13.15
CA ILE A 264 -23.57 -14.12 -12.19
C ILE A 264 -22.67 -13.13 -12.94
N ARG A 265 -22.58 -11.90 -12.43
CA ARG A 265 -21.66 -10.85 -12.90
C ARG A 265 -20.67 -10.47 -11.80
N THR A 266 -19.41 -10.30 -12.18
CA THR A 266 -18.34 -9.86 -11.28
C THR A 266 -18.42 -8.37 -10.99
N LYS A 267 -17.69 -7.92 -9.96
CA LYS A 267 -17.57 -6.50 -9.59
C LYS A 267 -17.14 -5.61 -10.76
N LEU A 268 -16.32 -6.13 -11.67
CA LEU A 268 -15.79 -5.42 -12.85
C LEU A 268 -16.78 -5.35 -14.02
N GLU A 269 -17.76 -6.27 -14.09
CA GLU A 269 -18.83 -6.28 -15.10
C GLU A 269 -20.07 -5.48 -14.66
N SER A 270 -20.12 -5.07 -13.40
CA SER A 270 -21.17 -4.23 -12.82
C SER A 270 -20.88 -2.74 -13.01
N CYS A 271 -21.86 -1.89 -12.73
CA CYS A 271 -21.75 -0.44 -12.87
C CYS A 271 -20.52 0.15 -12.13
N ASN A 272 -19.82 1.12 -12.74
CA ASN A 272 -18.79 1.97 -12.11
C ASN A 272 -17.79 1.23 -11.16
N PRO A 273 -17.03 0.22 -11.61
CA PRO A 273 -16.14 -0.55 -10.72
C PRO A 273 -15.02 0.27 -10.07
N ASP A 274 -14.51 1.29 -10.78
CA ASP A 274 -13.37 2.10 -10.35
C ASP A 274 -13.76 3.33 -9.50
N LYS A 275 -14.93 3.28 -8.82
CA LYS A 275 -15.48 4.40 -8.03
C LYS A 275 -15.95 3.93 -6.65
N ASP A 276 -16.18 4.89 -5.76
CA ASP A 276 -16.89 4.68 -4.50
C ASP A 276 -18.38 4.39 -4.74
N ASN A 277 -19.03 5.13 -5.64
CA ASN A 277 -20.49 5.14 -5.80
C ASN A 277 -21.25 5.57 -4.52
N GLY A 278 -20.61 6.31 -3.62
CA GLY A 278 -21.20 6.81 -2.38
C GLY A 278 -22.42 7.70 -2.62
N ASN A 279 -23.53 7.32 -2.03
CA ASN A 279 -24.88 7.85 -2.21
C ASN A 279 -25.39 7.81 -3.67
N SER A 280 -24.83 6.93 -4.52
CA SER A 280 -25.30 6.72 -5.90
C SER A 280 -26.70 6.12 -5.93
N LYS A 281 -27.62 6.76 -6.66
CA LYS A 281 -29.00 6.25 -6.78
C LYS A 281 -29.10 5.04 -7.72
N SER A 282 -28.21 4.95 -8.69
CA SER A 282 -28.28 4.02 -9.81
C SER A 282 -27.35 2.81 -9.70
N CYS A 283 -26.37 2.83 -8.80
CA CYS A 283 -25.32 1.84 -8.72
C CYS A 283 -25.01 1.41 -7.27
N GLY A 284 -24.98 0.09 -7.05
CA GLY A 284 -24.70 -0.59 -5.79
C GLY A 284 -23.28 -1.12 -5.65
N ASN A 285 -22.39 -0.78 -6.58
CA ASN A 285 -21.02 -1.28 -6.63
C ASN A 285 -20.13 -0.52 -5.65
N CYS A 286 -20.35 -0.73 -4.35
CA CYS A 286 -19.67 0.01 -3.30
C CYS A 286 -18.21 -0.44 -3.14
N ASN A 287 -17.38 0.44 -2.62
CA ASN A 287 -15.97 0.19 -2.36
C ASN A 287 -15.57 0.84 -1.03
N TYR A 288 -15.32 0.02 0.01
CA TYR A 288 -15.00 0.49 1.35
C TYR A 288 -13.73 1.34 1.38
N LEU A 289 -12.69 0.93 0.64
CA LEU A 289 -11.40 1.63 0.55
C LEU A 289 -11.50 3.00 -0.16
N LEU A 290 -12.55 3.23 -0.96
CA LEU A 290 -12.86 4.53 -1.57
C LEU A 290 -13.91 5.32 -0.78
N GLY A 291 -14.32 4.84 0.40
CA GLY A 291 -15.24 5.53 1.31
C GLY A 291 -16.72 5.27 1.04
N SER A 292 -17.11 4.01 0.82
CA SER A 292 -18.51 3.63 0.60
C SER A 292 -18.85 2.20 1.04
N PHE A 293 -20.02 1.97 1.61
CA PHE A 293 -20.45 0.64 2.06
C PHE A 293 -21.98 0.50 2.08
N CYS A 294 -22.50 -0.70 1.82
CA CYS A 294 -23.94 -0.96 1.83
C CYS A 294 -24.58 -0.68 3.19
N ARG A 295 -25.56 0.22 3.24
CA ARG A 295 -26.43 0.46 4.39
C ARG A 295 -27.88 0.59 3.94
N ASN A 296 -28.80 0.58 4.90
CA ASN A 296 -30.18 0.97 4.63
C ASN A 296 -30.24 2.43 4.18
N SER A 297 -31.11 2.75 3.23
CA SER A 297 -31.32 4.11 2.72
C SER A 297 -31.68 5.12 3.80
N LYS A 298 -32.34 4.68 4.89
CA LYS A 298 -32.67 5.52 6.06
C LYS A 298 -31.40 5.92 6.82
N ASP A 299 -30.57 4.95 7.17
CA ASP A 299 -29.33 5.15 7.94
C ASP A 299 -28.26 5.88 7.11
N ALA A 300 -28.32 5.75 5.79
CA ALA A 300 -27.47 6.47 4.83
C ALA A 300 -27.92 7.92 4.55
N GLY A 301 -29.14 8.31 4.98
CA GLY A 301 -29.75 9.60 4.63
C GLY A 301 -29.98 9.83 3.14
N SER A 302 -29.99 8.77 2.32
CA SER A 302 -30.09 8.84 0.85
C SER A 302 -30.69 7.55 0.29
N SER A 303 -31.49 7.64 -0.77
CA SER A 303 -32.20 6.50 -1.36
C SER A 303 -31.76 6.18 -2.78
N ALA A 304 -31.61 4.88 -3.05
CA ALA A 304 -31.51 4.31 -4.38
C ALA A 304 -32.80 4.52 -5.20
N THR A 305 -32.72 4.36 -6.53
CA THR A 305 -33.89 4.37 -7.43
C THR A 305 -34.85 3.21 -7.14
N TYR A 306 -34.32 2.05 -6.75
CA TYR A 306 -35.09 0.87 -6.33
C TYR A 306 -34.50 0.28 -5.04
N GLY A 307 -35.35 -0.35 -4.23
CA GLY A 307 -34.97 -1.01 -2.99
C GLY A 307 -34.70 -0.05 -1.82
N ASN A 308 -34.29 -0.63 -0.70
CA ASN A 308 -34.12 0.08 0.58
C ASN A 308 -32.67 0.09 1.08
N ASN A 309 -31.71 -0.28 0.23
CA ASN A 309 -30.28 -0.26 0.54
C ASN A 309 -29.50 0.49 -0.54
N ILE A 310 -28.42 1.16 -0.13
CA ILE A 310 -27.57 2.04 -0.96
C ILE A 310 -26.11 1.92 -0.51
N CYS A 311 -25.15 2.22 -1.40
CA CYS A 311 -23.79 2.52 -0.99
C CYS A 311 -23.79 3.83 -0.19
N ALA A 312 -23.78 3.77 1.14
CA ALA A 312 -23.64 4.95 1.98
C ALA A 312 -22.24 5.53 1.83
N ASN A 313 -22.13 6.83 1.61
CA ASN A 313 -20.85 7.54 1.61
C ASN A 313 -20.29 7.60 3.04
N LEU A 314 -19.03 7.18 3.23
CA LEU A 314 -18.36 7.08 4.53
C LEU A 314 -17.39 8.24 4.83
N ASN A 315 -17.47 9.33 4.05
CA ASN A 315 -16.62 10.51 4.21
C ASN A 315 -17.27 11.49 5.20
N CYS A 316 -16.48 12.00 6.14
CA CYS A 316 -16.92 12.81 7.27
C CYS A 316 -16.95 14.29 6.87
N LYS A 317 -18.14 14.84 6.63
CA LYS A 317 -18.32 16.20 6.06
C LYS A 317 -18.49 17.31 7.10
N ASN A 318 -18.91 16.95 8.32
CA ASN A 318 -19.31 17.86 9.38
C ASN A 318 -18.40 17.66 10.62
N THR A 319 -17.08 17.69 10.43
CA THR A 319 -16.13 17.43 11.53
C THR A 319 -15.97 18.63 12.46
N GLN A 320 -15.43 18.42 13.66
CA GLN A 320 -15.29 19.43 14.71
C GLN A 320 -14.47 20.66 14.29
N ASN A 321 -13.52 20.51 13.35
CA ASN A 321 -12.73 21.62 12.80
C ASN A 321 -13.36 22.28 11.55
N GLY A 322 -14.54 21.81 11.12
CA GLY A 322 -15.28 22.33 9.96
C GLY A 322 -14.82 21.81 8.60
N ASN A 323 -13.78 20.98 8.52
CA ASN A 323 -13.30 20.41 7.27
C ASN A 323 -14.08 19.12 6.89
N SER A 324 -13.97 18.75 5.62
CA SER A 324 -14.45 17.46 5.11
C SER A 324 -13.28 16.52 4.87
N TYR A 325 -13.33 15.33 5.46
CA TYR A 325 -12.33 14.27 5.34
C TYR A 325 -12.93 13.01 4.70
N ARG A 326 -12.11 12.27 3.97
CA ARG A 326 -12.42 10.98 3.37
C ARG A 326 -12.33 9.87 4.40
N HIS A 327 -13.01 8.77 4.12
CA HIS A 327 -12.86 7.54 4.88
C HIS A 327 -11.39 7.10 4.96
N GLY A 328 -10.90 6.88 6.18
CA GLY A 328 -9.53 6.49 6.48
C GLY A 328 -8.55 7.66 6.63
N GLU A 329 -8.93 8.91 6.31
CA GLU A 329 -8.08 10.07 6.62
C GLU A 329 -8.02 10.31 8.12
N SER A 330 -6.87 10.82 8.57
CA SER A 330 -6.64 11.19 9.96
C SER A 330 -5.81 12.47 10.05
N TRP A 331 -6.03 13.24 11.13
CA TRP A 331 -5.42 14.55 11.35
C TRP A 331 -5.17 14.80 12.83
N CYS A 332 -4.26 15.72 13.13
CA CYS A 332 -3.89 16.07 14.49
C CYS A 332 -4.74 17.20 15.06
N VAL A 333 -5.11 17.06 16.33
CA VAL A 333 -5.81 18.08 17.12
C VAL A 333 -5.10 18.19 18.48
N GLN A 334 -5.04 19.39 19.04
CA GLN A 334 -4.45 19.64 20.36
C GLN A 334 -5.34 20.59 21.16
N ASN A 335 -5.59 20.29 22.44
CA ASN A 335 -6.32 21.17 23.34
C ASN A 335 -5.37 22.09 24.12
N ASP A 336 -4.46 22.77 23.42
CA ASP A 336 -3.49 23.67 24.06
C ASP A 336 -3.98 25.13 24.09
N ALA A 337 -3.87 25.77 25.25
CA ALA A 337 -4.07 27.21 25.40
C ALA A 337 -2.76 28.02 25.22
N GLY A 338 -1.61 27.35 25.18
CA GLY A 338 -0.32 27.89 24.73
C GLY A 338 -0.03 27.54 23.26
N THR A 339 1.21 27.70 22.83
CA THR A 339 1.58 27.50 21.42
C THR A 339 2.15 26.10 21.16
N THR A 340 1.63 25.39 20.15
CA THR A 340 2.26 24.14 19.70
C THR A 340 3.67 24.42 19.14
N ASN A 341 4.62 23.52 19.40
CA ASN A 341 5.99 23.56 18.88
C ASN A 341 6.89 24.73 19.33
N GLN A 342 6.54 25.49 20.38
CA GLN A 342 7.34 26.66 20.83
C GLN A 342 7.99 26.52 22.23
N GLY A 343 7.75 25.41 22.93
CA GLY A 343 8.26 25.17 24.28
C GLY A 343 7.41 25.79 25.40
N ASP A 344 6.13 26.11 25.17
CA ASP A 344 5.24 26.81 26.10
C ASP A 344 3.91 26.09 26.40
N ASN A 345 3.75 24.82 26.00
CA ASN A 345 2.51 24.04 26.14
C ASN A 345 1.86 24.15 27.54
N SER A 346 0.56 24.40 27.56
CA SER A 346 -0.22 24.63 28.79
C SER A 346 -0.39 23.38 29.65
N VAL A 347 -0.53 23.55 30.96
CA VAL A 347 -0.59 22.45 31.93
C VAL A 347 -1.83 21.60 31.69
N GLY A 348 -1.63 20.30 31.48
CA GLY A 348 -2.68 19.33 31.19
C GLY A 348 -3.14 19.28 29.72
N SER A 349 -2.55 20.04 28.79
CA SER A 349 -2.82 19.87 27.36
C SER A 349 -2.32 18.50 26.86
N ARG A 350 -2.98 17.97 25.83
CA ARG A 350 -2.77 16.64 25.24
C ARG A 350 -2.88 16.70 23.72
N PHE A 351 -2.20 15.78 23.05
CA PHE A 351 -2.32 15.56 21.61
C PHE A 351 -3.38 14.48 21.32
N TYR A 352 -4.17 14.73 20.27
CA TYR A 352 -5.25 13.86 19.81
C TYR A 352 -5.07 13.58 18.32
N LYS A 353 -5.41 12.37 17.92
CA LYS A 353 -5.45 11.93 16.53
C LYS A 353 -6.90 11.67 16.18
N HIS A 354 -7.48 12.54 15.36
CA HIS A 354 -8.84 12.36 14.86
C HIS A 354 -8.79 11.49 13.59
N ILE A 355 -9.80 10.64 13.40
CA ILE A 355 -9.89 9.70 12.29
C ILE A 355 -11.29 9.80 11.71
N CYS A 356 -11.42 9.92 10.39
CA CYS A 356 -12.69 9.72 9.70
C CYS A 356 -12.88 8.23 9.41
N ILE A 357 -13.86 7.60 10.05
CA ILE A 357 -14.19 6.19 9.84
C ILE A 357 -15.71 6.00 9.80
N ASN A 358 -16.20 5.23 8.83
CA ASN A 358 -17.63 4.92 8.68
C ASN A 358 -18.59 6.13 8.58
N GLY A 359 -18.09 7.31 8.18
CA GLY A 359 -18.85 8.57 8.15
C GLY A 359 -18.85 9.34 9.47
N GLU A 360 -18.17 8.82 10.49
CA GLU A 360 -18.07 9.37 11.85
C GLU A 360 -16.63 9.84 12.14
N GLU A 361 -16.52 10.92 12.90
CA GLU A 361 -15.24 11.43 13.41
C GLU A 361 -14.94 10.77 14.76
N VAL A 362 -13.91 9.92 14.79
CA VAL A 362 -13.46 9.24 16.00
C VAL A 362 -12.20 9.92 16.53
N LEU A 363 -12.23 10.34 17.79
CA LEU A 363 -11.12 10.93 18.51
C LEU A 363 -10.34 9.83 19.25
N GLU A 364 -9.08 9.63 18.87
CA GLU A 364 -8.10 8.85 19.62
C GLU A 364 -7.19 9.80 20.42
N GLN A 365 -6.83 9.42 21.63
CA GLN A 365 -5.92 10.19 22.47
C GLN A 365 -4.51 9.60 22.36
N CYS A 366 -3.51 10.44 22.11
CA CYS A 366 -2.12 10.05 22.35
C CYS A 366 -1.86 9.97 23.86
N ALA A 367 -0.70 9.44 24.26
CA ALA A 367 -0.35 9.19 25.66
C ALA A 367 -0.59 10.39 26.61
N ASP A 368 -0.92 10.06 27.86
CA ASP A 368 -0.94 10.99 28.99
C ASP A 368 0.37 11.79 29.09
N PHE A 369 0.32 12.96 29.75
CA PHE A 369 1.50 13.77 30.08
C PHE A 369 2.39 14.12 28.86
N ARG A 370 1.80 14.25 27.65
CA ARG A 370 2.51 14.58 26.39
C ARG A 370 3.77 13.73 26.18
N GLN A 371 3.75 12.47 26.64
CA GLN A 371 4.81 11.49 26.36
C GLN A 371 4.80 11.06 24.90
N GLU A 372 3.67 11.29 24.23
CA GLU A 372 3.53 11.27 22.78
C GLU A 372 3.01 12.63 22.29
N GLU A 373 3.42 12.99 21.08
CA GLU A 373 2.83 14.04 20.26
C GLU A 373 2.11 13.43 19.05
N CYS A 374 1.13 14.14 18.51
CA CYS A 374 0.52 13.77 17.24
C CYS A 374 1.34 14.42 16.11
N ILE A 375 1.75 13.60 15.13
CA ILE A 375 2.35 14.04 13.87
C ILE A 375 1.38 13.77 12.71
N GLU A 376 1.36 14.65 11.72
CA GLU A 376 0.51 14.55 10.53
C GLU A 376 1.38 14.73 9.26
N ASP A 377 1.05 13.96 8.23
CA ASP A 377 1.64 14.03 6.89
C ASP A 377 0.53 13.85 5.83
N THR A 378 0.85 14.07 4.55
CA THR A 378 -0.12 14.05 3.44
C THR A 378 0.41 13.30 2.24
N ILE A 379 -0.24 12.18 1.91
CA ILE A 379 0.13 11.34 0.76
C ILE A 379 -0.66 11.78 -0.48
N LYS A 380 0.04 11.97 -1.60
CA LYS A 380 -0.60 12.32 -2.88
C LYS A 380 -1.16 11.07 -3.55
N THR A 381 -2.47 11.05 -3.81
CA THR A 381 -3.17 9.94 -4.46
C THR A 381 -3.82 10.39 -5.77
N ASN A 382 -4.31 9.45 -6.58
CA ASN A 382 -5.09 9.76 -7.78
C ASN A 382 -6.44 10.46 -7.49
N ALA A 383 -6.93 10.41 -6.24
CA ALA A 383 -8.08 11.19 -5.78
C ALA A 383 -7.69 12.61 -5.29
N GLY A 384 -6.40 12.95 -5.30
CA GLY A 384 -5.82 14.13 -4.66
C GLY A 384 -5.08 13.77 -3.38
N ASP A 385 -4.71 14.79 -2.61
CA ASP A 385 -4.02 14.66 -1.32
C ASP A 385 -4.87 13.85 -0.30
N PHE A 386 -4.22 13.10 0.60
CA PHE A 386 -4.84 12.24 1.63
C PHE A 386 -4.09 12.39 2.96
N SER A 387 -4.74 12.91 4.02
CA SER A 387 -4.09 13.16 5.32
C SER A 387 -3.95 11.91 6.17
N GLN A 388 -2.79 11.76 6.83
CA GLN A 388 -2.53 10.66 7.77
C GLN A 388 -1.85 11.21 9.03
N ALA A 389 -2.37 10.83 10.19
CA ALA A 389 -1.81 11.21 11.48
C ALA A 389 -1.44 10.00 12.33
N ALA A 390 -0.46 10.17 13.23
CA ALA A 390 0.01 9.14 14.15
C ALA A 390 0.46 9.75 15.48
N CYS A 391 0.17 9.06 16.59
CA CYS A 391 0.80 9.35 17.86
C CYS A 391 2.23 8.78 17.85
N ARG A 392 3.21 9.58 18.31
CA ARG A 392 4.64 9.26 18.31
C ARG A 392 5.28 9.76 19.60
N VAL A 393 6.19 8.97 20.18
CA VAL A 393 6.95 9.36 21.38
C VAL A 393 7.60 10.73 21.22
N ASN A 394 7.37 11.60 22.19
CA ASN A 394 7.99 12.92 22.32
C ASN A 394 9.41 12.77 22.89
N ARG A 395 10.43 13.00 22.06
CA ARG A 395 11.85 12.75 22.37
C ARG A 395 12.53 14.04 22.84
N TRP A 396 12.10 14.54 23.99
CA TRP A 396 12.56 15.79 24.60
C TRP A 396 13.74 15.61 25.58
N GLN A 397 14.01 14.36 25.99
CA GLN A 397 14.75 14.05 27.22
C GLN A 397 16.22 14.51 27.19
N ASP A 398 16.81 14.66 26.00
CA ASP A 398 18.20 15.09 25.84
C ASP A 398 18.36 16.48 25.18
N CYS A 399 17.28 17.27 25.06
CA CYS A 399 17.38 18.64 24.52
C CYS A 399 18.41 19.48 25.27
N LEU A 400 18.29 19.58 26.60
CA LEU A 400 19.13 20.47 27.42
C LEU A 400 20.64 20.18 27.36
N VAL A 401 21.05 18.97 26.96
CA VAL A 401 22.48 18.63 26.86
C VAL A 401 23.08 18.92 25.47
N GLN A 402 22.26 19.36 24.49
CA GLN A 402 22.77 19.76 23.18
C GLN A 402 23.30 21.21 23.23
N THR A 403 24.60 21.37 23.00
CA THR A 403 25.27 22.69 22.98
C THR A 403 25.43 23.28 21.57
N SER A 404 24.76 22.70 20.56
CA SER A 404 24.83 23.16 19.17
C SER A 404 23.42 23.18 18.55
N LYS A 405 23.16 24.19 17.71
CA LYS A 405 21.90 24.31 16.95
C LYS A 405 21.67 23.11 16.03
N SER A 406 22.72 22.66 15.33
CA SER A 406 22.64 21.53 14.39
C SER A 406 22.38 20.19 15.08
N ASP A 407 22.85 20.00 16.31
CA ASP A 407 22.51 18.80 17.08
C ASP A 407 21.12 18.91 17.67
N CYS A 408 20.70 20.09 18.12
CA CYS A 408 19.38 20.37 18.67
C CYS A 408 18.25 20.12 17.67
N GLU A 409 18.37 20.69 16.48
CA GLU A 409 17.34 20.66 15.43
C GLU A 409 17.36 19.35 14.61
N ASN A 410 18.10 18.33 15.08
CA ASN A 410 18.17 17.01 14.45
C ASN A 410 16.90 16.17 14.74
N THR A 411 15.90 16.32 13.86
CA THR A 411 14.60 15.63 13.94
C THR A 411 14.68 14.11 13.85
N ASP A 412 15.77 13.53 13.34
CA ASP A 412 15.95 12.08 13.33
C ASP A 412 16.14 11.53 14.75
N LYS A 413 16.79 12.30 15.63
CA LYS A 413 17.10 11.89 17.02
C LYS A 413 16.08 12.38 18.04
N ARG A 414 15.65 13.65 17.96
CA ARG A 414 14.98 14.34 19.06
C ARG A 414 13.90 15.33 18.59
N ASP A 415 13.10 15.80 19.54
CA ASP A 415 11.98 16.72 19.30
C ASP A 415 12.21 18.04 20.07
N CYS A 416 13.25 18.76 19.66
CA CYS A 416 13.73 19.98 20.31
C CYS A 416 13.65 21.19 19.37
N LEU A 417 13.88 22.38 19.93
CA LEU A 417 14.01 23.65 19.21
C LEU A 417 15.14 24.48 19.83
N TRP A 418 15.84 25.28 19.01
CA TRP A 418 16.90 26.18 19.48
C TRP A 418 16.34 27.59 19.77
N LYS A 419 16.47 28.08 21.01
CA LYS A 419 16.22 29.51 21.33
C LYS A 419 17.56 30.26 21.35
N GLU A 420 17.72 31.17 20.40
CA GLU A 420 18.89 32.07 20.30
C GLU A 420 18.85 33.16 21.38
N GLY A 421 20.02 33.66 21.77
CA GLY A 421 20.16 34.74 22.77
C GLY A 421 19.99 34.31 24.23
N ILE A 422 19.85 33.01 24.53
CA ILE A 422 19.79 32.47 25.90
C ILE A 422 20.97 31.52 26.10
N SER A 423 21.84 31.81 27.07
CA SER A 423 23.02 30.99 27.36
C SER A 423 22.91 30.30 28.71
N LEU A 424 22.89 28.96 28.73
CA LEU A 424 22.80 28.23 30.01
C LEU A 424 24.03 28.50 30.90
N ASN A 425 25.22 28.46 30.31
CA ASN A 425 26.50 28.43 31.02
C ASN A 425 27.22 29.79 31.06
N SER A 426 26.84 30.76 30.23
CA SER A 426 27.35 32.14 30.31
C SER A 426 26.42 33.04 31.09
N THR A 427 26.99 34.04 31.79
CA THR A 427 26.24 35.18 32.34
C THR A 427 25.88 36.19 31.26
N LYS A 428 26.66 36.24 30.17
CA LYS A 428 26.39 37.06 28.98
C LYS A 428 26.13 36.15 27.78
N ALA A 429 24.88 36.07 27.34
CA ALA A 429 24.59 35.47 26.04
C ALA A 429 25.10 36.40 24.92
N SER A 430 25.87 35.85 23.97
CA SER A 430 26.09 36.51 22.68
C SER A 430 24.86 36.33 21.77
N LYS A 431 24.90 36.89 20.56
CA LYS A 431 23.88 36.59 19.53
C LYS A 431 24.02 35.19 18.96
N ASP A 432 25.19 34.58 19.09
CA ASP A 432 25.53 33.25 18.59
C ASP A 432 25.32 32.17 19.68
N ASP A 433 25.07 32.59 20.94
CA ASP A 433 24.64 31.72 22.03
C ASP A 433 23.18 31.29 21.83
N GLY A 434 22.86 30.09 22.29
CA GLY A 434 21.49 29.64 22.41
C GLY A 434 21.35 28.42 23.32
N VAL A 435 20.11 28.03 23.55
CA VAL A 435 19.73 26.87 24.35
C VAL A 435 18.83 25.95 23.55
N CYS A 436 19.11 24.66 23.62
CA CYS A 436 18.24 23.64 23.09
C CYS A 436 17.18 23.25 24.14
N ILE A 437 15.91 23.36 23.79
CA ILE A 437 14.77 23.06 24.67
C ILE A 437 13.73 22.16 23.97
N PRO A 438 12.82 21.49 24.71
CA PRO A 438 11.74 20.71 24.11
C PRO A 438 10.88 21.51 23.14
N LYS A 439 10.61 20.94 21.95
CA LYS A 439 9.70 21.50 20.94
C LYS A 439 8.26 21.52 21.47
N ASN A 440 7.83 20.37 21.99
CA ASN A 440 6.63 20.22 22.78
C ASN A 440 7.03 19.75 24.19
N THR A 441 6.73 20.56 25.21
CA THR A 441 7.18 20.29 26.59
C THR A 441 6.50 19.05 27.14
N PRO A 442 7.16 18.19 27.94
CA PRO A 442 6.48 17.07 28.59
C PRO A 442 5.39 17.58 29.54
N GLY A 443 4.38 16.76 29.81
CA GLY A 443 3.56 16.89 31.01
C GLY A 443 4.28 16.28 32.20
N LEU A 444 4.04 16.79 33.40
CA LEU A 444 4.66 16.31 34.64
C LEU A 444 3.59 16.01 35.70
N GLN A 445 3.66 14.84 36.34
CA GLN A 445 2.74 14.43 37.40
C GLN A 445 3.09 15.09 38.75
N PHE A 446 3.10 16.43 38.79
CA PHE A 446 3.59 17.23 39.93
C PHE A 446 2.78 17.09 41.24
N TRP A 447 1.67 16.34 41.22
CA TRP A 447 0.78 16.12 42.37
C TRP A 447 0.90 14.74 43.01
N ALA A 448 1.69 13.82 42.43
CA ALA A 448 2.00 12.55 43.07
C ALA A 448 2.99 12.76 44.23
N SER A 449 2.83 12.00 45.32
CA SER A 449 3.65 12.21 46.52
C SER A 449 5.08 11.70 46.35
N THR A 450 6.04 12.47 46.89
CA THR A 450 7.45 12.07 47.00
C THR A 450 7.63 10.99 48.06
N THR A 451 7.30 9.73 47.71
CA THR A 451 7.25 8.59 48.64
C THR A 451 8.05 7.37 48.19
N SER A 452 9.13 7.55 47.42
CA SER A 452 10.13 6.50 47.18
C SER A 452 11.52 7.06 46.81
N SER A 453 12.38 7.26 47.81
CA SER A 453 13.83 7.31 47.60
C SER A 453 14.34 5.88 47.39
N ALA A 454 14.65 5.50 46.14
CA ALA A 454 15.21 4.19 45.82
C ALA A 454 16.31 4.31 44.76
N VAL A 455 17.57 4.21 45.18
CA VAL A 455 18.70 4.00 44.28
C VAL A 455 18.72 2.52 43.90
N GLY A 456 18.45 2.18 42.64
CA GLY A 456 18.39 0.79 42.16
C GLY A 456 18.65 0.69 40.65
N SER A 457 19.55 -0.21 40.26
CA SER A 457 20.09 -0.26 38.90
C SER A 457 19.14 -0.84 37.84
N ALA A 458 19.18 -0.23 36.66
CA ALA A 458 18.96 -0.78 35.31
C ALA A 458 18.25 -2.16 35.16
N GLY A 459 17.08 -2.17 34.52
CA GLY A 459 16.52 -3.39 33.94
C GLY A 459 15.09 -3.26 33.38
N THR A 460 14.95 -3.39 32.05
CA THR A 460 13.68 -3.58 31.33
C THR A 460 12.74 -2.36 31.24
N SER A 461 11.84 -2.37 30.25
CA SER A 461 11.12 -1.22 29.70
C SER A 461 9.67 -1.08 30.20
N THR A 462 8.98 -0.05 29.68
CA THR A 462 7.52 0.16 29.74
C THR A 462 6.91 0.27 31.14
N SER A 463 7.06 1.45 31.74
CA SER A 463 6.17 1.99 32.77
C SER A 463 6.16 3.52 32.65
N ALA A 464 5.04 4.17 32.96
CA ALA A 464 4.93 5.63 32.89
C ALA A 464 5.89 6.29 33.91
N ILE A 465 6.40 7.49 33.59
CA ILE A 465 7.26 8.27 34.50
C ILE A 465 6.41 8.76 35.68
N SER A 466 6.37 7.96 36.74
CA SER A 466 5.41 8.07 37.83
C SER A 466 5.88 9.02 38.94
N GLY A 467 5.49 10.30 38.83
CA GLY A 467 5.36 11.21 39.97
C GLY A 467 6.62 11.77 40.64
N THR A 468 7.72 11.01 40.70
CA THR A 468 8.90 11.39 41.49
C THR A 468 9.86 12.36 40.79
N ASP A 469 9.80 12.49 39.46
CA ASP A 469 10.77 13.27 38.68
C ASP A 469 10.38 14.73 38.41
N ALA A 470 9.15 15.17 38.71
CA ALA A 470 8.71 16.52 38.35
C ALA A 470 9.61 17.64 38.92
N GLN A 471 10.08 17.48 40.17
CA GLN A 471 11.02 18.40 40.80
C GLN A 471 12.45 18.28 40.23
N ALA A 472 12.85 17.08 39.80
CA ALA A 472 14.17 16.86 39.18
C ALA A 472 14.22 17.49 37.78
N VAL A 473 13.16 17.35 36.98
CA VAL A 473 13.02 17.96 35.65
C VAL A 473 13.00 19.49 35.75
N CYS A 474 12.08 20.09 36.52
CA CYS A 474 12.08 21.55 36.70
C CYS A 474 13.39 22.05 37.34
N GLY A 475 14.02 21.23 38.18
CA GLY A 475 15.29 21.52 38.83
C GLY A 475 16.48 21.68 37.89
N GLN A 476 16.42 21.19 36.65
CA GLN A 476 17.47 21.39 35.63
C GLN A 476 17.55 22.85 35.15
N ALA A 477 16.49 23.65 35.34
CA ALA A 477 16.51 25.09 35.06
C ALA A 477 17.13 25.94 36.20
N ASN A 478 17.43 25.33 37.36
CA ASN A 478 18.05 26.06 38.47
C ASN A 478 19.45 26.55 38.10
N THR A 479 19.70 27.84 38.22
CA THR A 479 21.01 28.45 37.96
C THR A 479 21.39 29.44 39.04
N LYS A 480 22.70 29.63 39.25
CA LYS A 480 23.28 30.56 40.22
C LYS A 480 24.19 31.53 39.48
N CYS A 481 23.72 32.74 39.23
CA CYS A 481 24.60 33.82 38.82
C CYS A 481 25.32 34.42 40.03
N VAL A 482 26.64 34.65 39.92
CA VAL A 482 27.45 35.28 40.96
C VAL A 482 27.80 36.71 40.52
N VAL A 483 27.16 37.69 41.15
CA VAL A 483 27.40 39.12 40.90
C VAL A 483 28.61 39.58 41.71
N THR A 484 29.54 40.29 41.06
CA THR A 484 30.76 40.80 41.69
C THR A 484 30.65 42.30 41.94
N TYR A 485 30.92 42.71 43.17
CA TYR A 485 30.91 44.11 43.60
C TYR A 485 32.31 44.56 44.03
N GLU A 486 32.63 45.81 43.71
CA GLU A 486 33.81 46.53 44.20
C GLU A 486 33.35 47.55 45.25
N SER A 487 34.00 47.56 46.42
CA SER A 487 33.66 48.48 47.52
C SER A 487 34.55 49.72 47.46
N GLY A 488 33.99 50.87 47.09
CA GLY A 488 34.72 52.13 47.06
C GLY A 488 34.80 52.77 48.46
N LEU A 489 35.98 53.25 48.84
CA LEU A 489 36.29 53.78 50.19
C LEU A 489 35.32 54.87 50.69
N PHE A 490 34.67 55.59 49.77
CA PHE A 490 33.65 56.61 50.06
C PHE A 490 32.39 56.47 49.17
N SER A 491 32.22 55.37 48.41
CA SER A 491 31.27 55.33 47.28
C SER A 491 30.50 54.00 47.13
N GLY A 492 30.24 53.31 48.24
CA GLY A 492 29.36 52.13 48.31
C GLY A 492 29.86 50.86 47.59
N GLU A 493 28.97 49.87 47.46
CA GLU A 493 29.20 48.66 46.66
C GLU A 493 28.78 48.91 45.20
N LYS A 494 29.74 49.05 44.29
CA LYS A 494 29.50 49.19 42.84
C LYS A 494 29.56 47.82 42.17
N CYS A 495 28.56 47.46 41.37
CA CYS A 495 28.64 46.24 40.58
C CYS A 495 29.70 46.39 39.46
N VAL A 496 30.58 45.39 39.34
CA VAL A 496 31.69 45.34 38.37
C VAL A 496 31.74 44.05 37.54
N GLY A 497 30.97 43.02 37.91
CA GLY A 497 30.87 41.78 37.15
C GLY A 497 29.50 41.12 37.28
N ASN A 498 28.98 40.58 36.17
CA ASN A 498 27.70 39.89 36.05
C ASN A 498 26.47 40.71 36.50
N CYS A 499 26.50 42.03 36.29
CA CYS A 499 25.45 42.96 36.72
C CYS A 499 24.12 42.75 35.98
N GLU A 500 24.16 42.14 34.79
CA GLU A 500 23.01 41.69 34.02
C GLU A 500 22.08 40.74 34.81
N CYS A 501 22.61 39.98 35.76
CA CYS A 501 21.83 39.10 36.64
C CYS A 501 21.01 39.83 37.70
N LEU A 502 21.17 41.15 37.83
CA LEU A 502 20.30 42.02 38.64
C LEU A 502 19.11 42.55 37.84
N THR A 503 18.97 42.16 36.57
CA THR A 503 17.90 42.64 35.68
C THR A 503 16.78 41.61 35.53
N ASP A 504 15.56 42.13 35.36
CA ASP A 504 14.38 41.37 34.93
C ASP A 504 14.63 40.48 33.69
N THR A 505 15.52 40.91 32.79
CA THR A 505 15.79 40.22 31.53
C THR A 505 16.38 38.84 31.79
N TRP A 506 17.41 38.75 32.64
CA TRP A 506 18.00 37.47 33.04
C TRP A 506 16.96 36.56 33.71
N ALA A 507 16.11 37.11 34.59
CA ALA A 507 15.04 36.33 35.21
C ALA A 507 14.00 35.81 34.19
N LYS A 508 13.67 36.60 33.16
CA LYS A 508 12.76 36.20 32.07
C LYS A 508 13.37 35.12 31.18
N GLU A 509 14.64 35.24 30.80
CA GLU A 509 15.39 34.23 30.03
C GLU A 509 15.45 32.88 30.76
N ARG A 510 15.74 32.87 32.07
CA ARG A 510 15.75 31.62 32.86
C ARG A 510 14.36 31.03 33.06
N ASN A 511 13.32 31.87 33.16
CA ASN A 511 11.94 31.40 33.19
C ASN A 511 11.50 30.81 31.84
N GLN A 512 11.98 31.30 30.69
CA GLN A 512 11.73 30.68 29.38
C GLN A 512 12.32 29.26 29.31
N VAL A 513 13.54 29.04 29.81
CA VAL A 513 14.11 27.69 29.95
C VAL A 513 13.26 26.83 30.88
N CYS A 514 12.91 27.34 32.07
CA CYS A 514 12.12 26.62 33.07
C CYS A 514 10.77 26.14 32.50
N VAL A 515 9.99 27.05 31.89
CA VAL A 515 8.70 26.78 31.25
C VAL A 515 8.80 25.71 30.15
N ALA A 516 9.94 25.60 29.47
CA ALA A 516 10.14 24.61 28.43
C ALA A 516 10.40 23.18 28.94
N LEU A 517 10.78 23.00 30.20
CA LEU A 517 11.16 21.67 30.72
C LEU A 517 9.97 20.77 31.04
N GLY A 518 8.76 21.33 31.11
CA GLY A 518 7.52 20.59 31.35
C GLY A 518 6.45 21.48 31.97
N ASP A 519 5.64 20.95 32.89
CA ASP A 519 4.66 21.75 33.66
C ASP A 519 5.33 22.58 34.78
N CYS A 520 6.39 23.30 34.43
CA CYS A 520 7.27 24.07 35.33
C CYS A 520 7.04 25.58 35.19
N GLY A 521 7.37 26.35 36.23
CA GLY A 521 7.35 27.82 36.17
C GLY A 521 5.95 28.45 36.06
N PRO A 522 5.83 29.70 35.59
CA PRO A 522 4.57 30.44 35.52
C PRO A 522 3.76 30.04 34.27
N LYS A 523 3.10 28.89 34.31
CA LYS A 523 2.22 28.42 33.23
C LYS A 523 0.72 28.67 33.46
N ILE A 524 -0.01 28.67 32.35
CA ILE A 524 -1.47 28.50 32.28
C ILE A 524 -1.82 27.01 32.16
N ASN A 525 -3.02 26.60 32.56
CA ASN A 525 -3.60 25.30 32.20
C ASN A 525 -4.26 25.34 30.80
N TRP A 526 -4.70 24.18 30.31
CA TRP A 526 -5.41 24.03 29.03
C TRP A 526 -6.75 24.79 28.91
N LEU A 527 -7.23 25.40 30.00
CA LEU A 527 -8.38 26.32 30.02
C LEU A 527 -7.95 27.81 30.03
N GLY A 528 -6.67 28.10 29.81
CA GLY A 528 -6.10 29.46 29.84
C GLY A 528 -5.91 30.06 31.24
N GLN A 529 -6.15 29.31 32.31
CA GLN A 529 -6.12 29.82 33.68
C GLN A 529 -4.71 29.73 34.28
N GLN A 530 -4.23 30.83 34.87
CA GLN A 530 -2.93 30.88 35.54
C GLN A 530 -2.92 30.10 36.86
N GLY A 531 -1.75 29.54 37.22
CA GLY A 531 -1.54 28.94 38.53
C GLY A 531 -1.61 29.96 39.67
N TYR A 532 -2.10 29.52 40.84
CA TYR A 532 -2.21 30.33 42.07
C TYR A 532 -0.86 30.68 42.75
N LYS A 533 0.26 30.33 42.12
CA LYS A 533 1.65 30.58 42.52
C LYS A 533 2.48 30.84 41.26
N LEU A 534 3.56 31.61 41.41
CA LEU A 534 4.50 31.92 40.32
C LEU A 534 5.23 30.69 39.73
N GLY A 535 5.30 29.57 40.43
CA GLY A 535 5.97 28.35 39.95
C GLY A 535 7.51 28.37 39.98
N PHE A 536 8.13 29.48 40.35
CA PHE A 536 9.57 29.64 40.58
C PHE A 536 9.83 30.55 41.80
N ASN A 537 11.09 30.67 42.21
CA ASN A 537 11.56 31.60 43.24
C ASN A 537 12.96 32.13 42.89
N ILE A 538 13.30 33.34 43.35
CA ILE A 538 14.63 33.95 43.16
C ILE A 538 15.19 34.35 44.53
N THR A 539 16.36 33.81 44.89
CA THR A 539 17.01 34.06 46.17
C THR A 539 18.33 34.79 45.99
N VAL A 540 18.47 35.98 46.56
CA VAL A 540 19.70 36.78 46.55
C VAL A 540 20.40 36.67 47.91
N GLY A 541 21.71 36.43 47.92
CA GLY A 541 22.50 36.32 49.15
C GLY A 541 24.01 36.48 48.90
N LYS A 542 24.75 36.96 49.91
CA LYS A 542 26.20 37.16 49.80
C LYS A 542 26.95 35.82 49.91
N VAL A 543 27.69 35.46 48.86
CA VAL A 543 28.58 34.28 48.84
C VAL A 543 29.90 34.63 49.53
N LYS A 544 30.42 33.74 50.38
CA LYS A 544 31.73 33.95 51.03
C LYS A 544 32.86 33.71 50.02
N THR A 545 33.76 34.67 49.89
CA THR A 545 34.98 34.57 49.07
C THR A 545 35.98 33.60 49.70
N GLY A 546 35.85 32.31 49.36
CA GLY A 546 36.76 31.25 49.80
C GLY A 546 36.51 29.90 49.13
N GLU A 547 35.25 29.58 48.85
CA GLU A 547 34.87 28.37 48.10
C GLU A 547 35.22 28.54 46.61
N LYS A 548 36.30 27.89 46.16
CA LYS A 548 36.65 27.73 44.74
C LYS A 548 36.40 26.29 44.31
N LYS A 549 35.50 26.14 43.33
CA LYS A 549 34.83 24.90 42.89
C LYS A 549 33.71 24.48 43.84
#